data_AF-A0A839EYI1-F1
#
_entry.id   AF-A0A839EYI1-F1
#
_cell.length_a   1.000
_cell.length_b   1.000
_cell.length_c   1.000
_cell.angle_alpha   90.00
_cell.angle_beta   90.00
_cell.angle_gamma   90.00
#
_symmetry.space_group_name_H-M   'P 1'
#
loop_
_entity.id
_entity.type
_entity.pdbx_description
1 polymer ?
#
loop_
_entity_poly.entity_id
_entity_poly.type
_entity_poly.pdbx_seq_one_letter_code
_entity_poly.pdbx_strand_id
1 'polypeptide(L)'
;MPPAVPVTGTGAANARTRDVPSRAFVALVAVYFVASLAHFAHNAEYISIYPNMPAWLTREKVYLAWLAVTGVGVAGLGLVRSGLHALGLALVSAYGALGVDGLGHYTLALCSAHTLATNATILFEVASGFTLMLVAAVAATRRATAR
;
A
#
# COMPACT_ATOMS: atom_id res chain seq x y z
N MET A 1 -60.33 23.98 -0.28
CA MET A 1 -59.53 22.74 -0.23
C MET A 1 -58.27 22.98 -1.05
N PRO A 2 -57.07 23.08 -0.46
CA PRO A 2 -55.84 23.14 -1.25
C PRO A 2 -55.44 21.71 -1.71
N PRO A 3 -54.81 21.57 -2.90
CA PRO A 3 -54.37 20.27 -3.40
C PRO A 3 -53.16 19.75 -2.59
N ALA A 4 -53.12 18.44 -2.39
CA ALA A 4 -52.03 17.75 -1.70
C ALA A 4 -50.73 17.88 -2.49
N VAL A 5 -49.67 18.34 -1.80
CA VAL A 5 -48.29 18.30 -2.33
C VAL A 5 -47.80 16.85 -2.29
N PRO A 6 -47.30 16.28 -3.40
CA PRO A 6 -46.69 14.96 -3.36
C PRO A 6 -45.34 15.07 -2.65
N VAL A 7 -45.19 14.38 -1.52
CA VAL A 7 -43.88 14.11 -0.92
C VAL A 7 -43.17 13.11 -1.83
N THR A 8 -42.27 13.61 -2.68
CA THR A 8 -41.36 12.75 -3.44
C THR A 8 -40.38 12.12 -2.46
N GLY A 9 -40.67 10.87 -2.09
CA GLY A 9 -39.71 10.01 -1.41
C GLY A 9 -38.50 9.79 -2.31
N THR A 10 -37.39 10.48 -2.03
CA THR A 10 -36.05 10.12 -2.50
C THR A 10 -35.38 9.15 -1.51
N GLY A 11 -36.19 8.28 -0.90
CA GLY A 11 -35.71 7.15 -0.13
C GLY A 11 -35.34 5.99 -1.05
N ALA A 12 -34.13 5.49 -0.89
CA ALA A 12 -33.72 4.14 -1.29
C ALA A 12 -33.43 3.85 -2.77
N ALA A 13 -33.00 4.84 -3.56
CA ALA A 13 -32.46 4.61 -4.91
C ALA A 13 -31.01 5.08 -5.04
N ASN A 14 -30.10 4.48 -4.28
CA ASN A 14 -28.76 4.25 -4.82
C ASN A 14 -28.20 2.95 -4.24
N ALA A 15 -28.76 1.86 -4.76
CA ALA A 15 -28.29 0.51 -4.52
C ALA A 15 -26.78 0.44 -4.78
N ARG A 16 -26.01 0.30 -3.71
CA ARG A 16 -24.73 -0.43 -3.61
C ARG A 16 -24.07 -0.68 -4.97
N THR A 17 -23.51 0.36 -5.57
CA THR A 17 -22.47 0.14 -6.58
C THR A 17 -21.37 -0.63 -5.87
N ARG A 18 -20.98 -1.78 -6.42
CA ARG A 18 -19.66 -2.33 -6.09
C ARG A 18 -18.67 -1.26 -6.53
N ASP A 19 -18.25 -0.40 -5.62
CA ASP A 19 -17.32 0.68 -5.92
C ASP A 19 -15.98 0.04 -6.30
N VAL A 20 -15.84 -0.24 -7.59
CA VAL A 20 -14.58 -0.70 -8.18
C VAL A 20 -13.54 0.37 -7.87
N PRO A 21 -12.36 0.00 -7.33
CA PRO A 21 -11.31 0.97 -7.07
C PRO A 21 -11.00 1.78 -8.33
N SER A 22 -10.82 3.09 -8.18
CA SER A 22 -10.53 3.95 -9.32
C SER A 22 -9.26 3.49 -10.04
N ARG A 23 -9.16 3.75 -11.36
CA ARG A 23 -7.97 3.42 -12.15
C ARG A 23 -6.70 4.02 -11.54
N ALA A 24 -6.79 5.24 -11.00
CA ALA A 24 -5.70 5.90 -10.30
C ALA A 24 -5.26 5.13 -9.04
N PHE A 25 -6.21 4.66 -8.22
CA PHE A 25 -5.89 3.87 -7.04
C PHE A 25 -5.22 2.54 -7.41
N VAL A 26 -5.74 1.84 -8.43
CA VAL A 26 -5.14 0.61 -8.95
C VAL A 26 -3.72 0.87 -9.47
N ALA A 27 -3.50 1.99 -10.16
CA ALA A 27 -2.18 2.38 -10.63
C ALA A 27 -1.21 2.62 -9.47
N LEU A 28 -1.63 3.31 -8.39
CA LEU A 28 -0.79 3.51 -7.20
C LEU A 28 -0.38 2.18 -6.55
N VAL A 29 -1.33 1.25 -6.42
CA VAL A 29 -1.04 -0.10 -5.89
C VAL A 29 -0.05 -0.83 -6.79
N ALA A 30 -0.24 -0.78 -8.10
CA ALA A 30 0.66 -1.44 -9.05
C ALA A 30 2.08 -0.81 -9.04
N VAL A 31 2.18 0.51 -8.99
CA VAL A 31 3.45 1.24 -8.90
C VAL A 31 4.20 0.84 -7.62
N TYR A 32 3.52 0.85 -6.47
CA TYR A 32 4.14 0.46 -5.21
C TYR A 32 4.52 -1.04 -5.18
N PHE A 33 3.69 -1.92 -5.76
CA PHE A 33 4.04 -3.34 -5.91
C PHE A 33 5.33 -3.51 -6.71
N VAL A 34 5.47 -2.82 -7.84
CA VAL A 34 6.70 -2.87 -8.65
C VAL A 34 7.89 -2.26 -7.91
N ALA A 35 7.69 -1.14 -7.22
CA ALA A 35 8.74 -0.47 -6.46
C ALA A 35 9.27 -1.36 -5.32
N SER A 36 8.37 -1.95 -4.54
CA SER A 36 8.74 -2.86 -3.45
C SER A 36 9.36 -4.15 -3.99
N LEU A 37 8.84 -4.72 -5.06
CA LEU A 37 9.48 -5.88 -5.71
C LEU A 37 10.91 -5.55 -6.17
N ALA A 38 11.12 -4.38 -6.80
CA ALA A 38 12.45 -3.96 -7.24
C ALA A 38 13.42 -3.80 -6.06
N HIS A 39 12.98 -3.19 -4.95
CA HIS A 39 13.81 -3.04 -3.76
C HIS A 39 14.13 -4.38 -3.09
N PHE A 40 13.12 -5.23 -2.86
CA PHE A 40 13.34 -6.54 -2.25
C PHE A 40 14.15 -7.48 -3.15
N ALA A 41 13.96 -7.44 -4.46
CA ALA A 41 14.81 -8.18 -5.41
C ALA A 41 16.26 -7.68 -5.32
N HIS A 42 16.49 -6.36 -5.33
CA HIS A 42 17.84 -5.83 -5.16
C HIS A 42 18.46 -6.28 -3.82
N ASN A 43 17.70 -6.22 -2.73
CA ASN A 43 18.13 -6.71 -1.41
C ASN A 43 18.52 -8.20 -1.46
N ALA A 44 17.72 -9.03 -2.13
CA ALA A 44 17.93 -10.47 -2.18
C ALA A 44 19.11 -10.88 -3.07
N GLU A 45 19.22 -10.27 -4.26
CA GLU A 45 20.26 -10.60 -5.24
C GLU A 45 21.63 -10.03 -4.88
N TYR A 46 21.66 -8.89 -4.18
CA TYR A 46 22.88 -8.17 -3.83
C TYR A 46 23.17 -8.16 -2.33
N ILE A 47 22.57 -9.08 -1.56
CA ILE A 47 22.69 -9.12 -0.10
C ILE A 47 24.15 -9.07 0.40
N SER A 48 25.09 -9.68 -0.34
CA SER A 48 26.51 -9.76 0.04
C SER A 48 27.26 -8.42 -0.02
N ILE A 49 26.72 -7.43 -0.74
CA ILE A 49 27.33 -6.10 -0.84
C ILE A 49 26.62 -5.07 0.04
N TYR A 50 25.58 -5.46 0.78
CA TYR A 50 24.93 -4.57 1.73
C TYR A 50 25.79 -4.44 3.01
N PRO A 51 26.06 -3.20 3.47
CA PRO A 51 26.86 -2.97 4.65
C PRO A 51 26.12 -3.43 5.91
N ASN A 52 26.87 -4.05 6.84
CA ASN A 52 26.40 -4.41 8.19
C ASN A 52 25.14 -5.30 8.22
N MET A 53 24.93 -6.13 7.18
CA MET A 53 23.78 -7.03 7.16
C MET A 53 23.89 -8.12 8.22
N PRO A 54 22.78 -8.49 8.89
CA PRO A 54 22.78 -9.60 9.83
C PRO A 54 23.14 -10.92 9.14
N ALA A 55 24.08 -11.68 9.73
CA ALA A 55 24.56 -12.94 9.16
C ALA A 55 23.47 -14.02 8.99
N TRP A 56 22.34 -13.89 9.68
CA TRP A 56 21.23 -14.82 9.57
C TRP A 56 20.31 -14.55 8.37
N LEU A 57 20.41 -13.38 7.72
CA LEU A 57 19.56 -13.01 6.61
C LEU A 57 20.05 -13.66 5.33
N THR A 58 19.15 -14.38 4.65
CA THR A 58 19.44 -15.03 3.36
C THR A 58 18.53 -14.46 2.28
N ARG A 59 18.89 -14.69 1.02
CA ARG A 59 18.08 -14.36 -0.17
C ARG A 59 16.63 -14.82 -0.03
N GLU A 60 16.42 -16.05 0.40
CA GLU A 60 15.09 -16.66 0.54
C GLU A 60 14.28 -15.96 1.63
N LYS A 61 14.92 -15.59 2.74
CA LYS A 61 14.26 -14.84 3.82
C LYS A 61 13.84 -13.45 3.36
N VAL A 62 14.61 -12.79 2.49
CA VAL A 62 14.21 -11.51 1.90
C VAL A 62 12.96 -11.67 1.03
N TYR A 63 12.91 -12.68 0.16
CA TYR A 63 11.72 -12.94 -0.64
C TYR A 63 10.51 -13.37 0.20
N LEU A 64 10.71 -14.16 1.26
CA LEU A 64 9.64 -14.51 2.21
C LEU A 64 9.10 -13.28 2.94
N ALA A 65 9.97 -12.35 3.34
CA ALA A 65 9.57 -11.07 3.91
C ALA A 65 8.74 -10.25 2.89
N TRP A 66 9.19 -10.16 1.63
CA TRP A 66 8.43 -9.49 0.57
C TRP A 66 7.05 -10.12 0.35
N LEU A 67 6.95 -11.44 0.36
CA LEU A 67 5.67 -12.14 0.24
C LEU A 67 4.74 -11.83 1.42
N ALA A 68 5.26 -11.77 2.65
CA ALA A 68 4.48 -11.40 3.82
C ALA A 68 3.96 -9.96 3.72
N VAL A 69 4.82 -9.01 3.33
CA VAL A 69 4.46 -7.59 3.12
C VAL A 69 3.41 -7.47 2.02
N THR A 70 3.64 -8.07 0.85
CA THR A 70 2.70 -8.09 -0.28
C THR A 70 1.37 -8.75 0.09
N GLY A 71 1.40 -9.79 0.93
CA GLY A 71 0.21 -10.46 1.45
C GLY A 71 -0.75 -9.51 2.18
N VAL A 72 -0.23 -8.51 2.90
CA VAL A 72 -1.05 -7.46 3.55
C VAL A 72 -1.82 -6.65 2.50
N GLY A 73 -1.15 -6.26 1.41
CA GLY A 73 -1.77 -5.54 0.30
C GLY A 73 -2.85 -6.36 -0.40
N VAL A 74 -2.55 -7.63 -0.71
CA VAL A 74 -3.51 -8.57 -1.33
C VAL A 74 -4.74 -8.78 -0.44
N ALA A 75 -4.54 -9.00 0.86
CA ALA A 75 -5.63 -9.11 1.82
C ALA A 75 -6.49 -7.84 1.87
N GLY A 76 -5.85 -6.66 1.90
CA GLY A 76 -6.54 -5.38 1.84
C GLY A 76 -7.40 -5.21 0.60
N LEU A 77 -6.86 -5.52 -0.59
CA LEU A 77 -7.63 -5.51 -1.84
C LEU A 77 -8.79 -6.52 -1.84
N GLY A 78 -8.57 -7.70 -1.25
CA GLY A 78 -9.60 -8.73 -1.07
C GLY A 78 -10.76 -8.24 -0.21
N LEU A 79 -10.48 -7.56 0.90
CA LEU A 79 -11.50 -6.95 1.77
C LEU A 79 -12.24 -5.81 1.07
N VAL A 80 -11.53 -4.96 0.30
CA VAL A 80 -12.18 -3.93 -0.52
C VAL A 80 -13.15 -4.58 -1.52
N ARG A 81 -12.73 -5.64 -2.22
CA ARG A 81 -13.59 -6.37 -3.15
C ARG A 81 -14.78 -7.07 -2.49
N SER A 82 -14.64 -7.45 -1.22
CA SER A 82 -15.67 -8.11 -0.42
C SER A 82 -16.66 -7.13 0.24
N GLY A 83 -16.53 -5.82 0.02
CA GLY A 83 -17.41 -4.80 0.60
C GLY A 83 -16.97 -4.27 1.97
N LEU A 84 -15.93 -4.85 2.58
CA LEU A 84 -15.33 -4.39 3.84
C LEU A 84 -14.35 -3.24 3.58
N HIS A 85 -14.88 -2.18 2.98
CA HIS A 85 -14.09 -1.11 2.37
C HIS A 85 -13.15 -0.37 3.34
N ALA A 86 -13.62 0.04 4.52
CA ALA A 86 -12.81 0.81 5.46
C ALA A 86 -11.63 -0.03 6.00
N LEU A 87 -11.91 -1.29 6.37
CA LEU A 87 -10.88 -2.23 6.83
C LEU A 87 -9.89 -2.57 5.71
N GLY A 88 -10.39 -2.85 4.50
CA GLY A 88 -9.54 -3.13 3.35
C GLY A 88 -8.62 -1.96 2.98
N LEU A 89 -9.13 -0.73 3.00
CA LEU A 89 -8.31 0.48 2.78
C LEU A 89 -7.31 0.72 3.91
N ALA A 90 -7.67 0.42 5.16
CA ALA A 90 -6.72 0.46 6.28
C ALA A 90 -5.57 -0.54 6.10
N LEU A 91 -5.85 -1.77 5.62
CA LEU A 91 -4.80 -2.72 5.29
C LEU A 91 -3.95 -2.29 4.10
N VAL A 92 -4.53 -1.72 3.04
CA VAL A 92 -3.74 -1.16 1.93
C VAL A 92 -2.87 0.02 2.41
N SER A 93 -3.38 0.83 3.34
CA SER A 93 -2.59 1.89 3.97
C SER A 93 -1.40 1.32 4.75
N ALA A 94 -1.63 0.26 5.55
CA ALA A 94 -0.57 -0.44 6.26
C ALA A 94 0.46 -1.05 5.29
N TYR A 95 0.00 -1.65 4.18
CA TYR A 95 0.87 -2.15 3.13
C TYR A 95 1.79 -1.05 2.56
N GLY A 96 1.26 0.14 2.26
CA GLY A 96 2.06 1.29 1.83
C GLY A 96 3.03 1.79 2.92
N ALA A 97 2.61 1.78 4.19
CA ALA A 97 3.44 2.19 5.32
C ALA A 97 4.67 1.28 5.50
N LEU A 98 4.55 -0.01 5.21
CA LEU A 98 5.68 -0.94 5.25
C LEU A 98 6.80 -0.57 4.28
N GLY A 99 6.50 0.14 3.18
CA GLY A 99 7.53 0.63 2.25
C GLY A 99 8.35 1.79 2.81
N VAL A 100 7.82 2.51 3.81
CA VAL A 100 8.56 3.57 4.51
C VAL A 100 9.66 2.97 5.41
N ASP A 101 9.48 1.72 5.86
CA ASP A 101 10.48 0.96 6.62
C ASP A 101 11.80 0.76 5.84
N GLY A 102 11.77 0.89 4.50
CA GLY A 102 12.98 0.88 3.67
C GLY A 102 14.01 1.96 4.07
N LEU A 103 13.58 3.06 4.72
CA LEU A 103 14.51 4.04 5.30
C LEU A 103 15.38 3.45 6.42
N GLY A 104 14.97 2.33 7.02
CA GLY A 104 15.72 1.58 8.02
C GLY A 104 17.10 1.13 7.53
N HIS A 105 17.29 0.97 6.21
CA HIS A 105 18.61 0.71 5.64
C HIS A 105 19.64 1.78 6.02
N TYR A 106 19.22 3.04 6.15
CA TYR A 106 20.12 4.13 6.54
C TYR A 106 20.50 4.12 8.03
N THR A 107 19.92 3.23 8.84
CA THR A 107 20.38 2.94 10.20
C THR A 107 21.51 1.90 10.21
N LEU A 108 21.61 1.08 9.17
CA LEU A 108 22.68 0.08 9.00
C LEU A 108 23.94 0.69 8.39
N ALA A 109 23.79 1.68 7.49
CA ALA A 109 24.90 2.46 6.95
C ALA A 109 24.44 3.80 6.37
N LEU A 110 25.39 4.72 6.17
CA LEU A 110 25.09 5.99 5.50
C LEU A 110 24.65 5.76 4.05
N CYS A 111 23.84 6.68 3.51
CA CYS A 111 23.44 6.68 2.10
C CYS A 111 24.63 6.59 1.14
N SER A 112 25.77 7.23 1.47
CA SER A 112 27.01 7.18 0.70
C SER A 112 27.70 5.81 0.68
N ALA A 113 27.35 4.90 1.59
CA ALA A 113 27.87 3.54 1.63
C ALA A 113 27.04 2.57 0.77
N HIS A 114 25.87 3.00 0.29
CA HIS A 114 25.03 2.22 -0.62
C HIS A 114 25.31 2.59 -2.08
N THR A 115 25.09 1.63 -2.98
CA THR A 115 25.18 1.91 -4.42
C THR A 115 24.05 2.85 -4.86
N LEU A 116 24.22 3.52 -6.00
CA LEU A 116 23.16 4.33 -6.58
C LEU A 116 21.88 3.50 -6.81
N ALA A 117 22.02 2.24 -7.25
CA ALA A 117 20.90 1.34 -7.48
C ALA A 117 20.13 1.06 -6.18
N THR A 118 20.82 0.69 -5.10
CA THR A 118 20.22 0.49 -3.77
C THR A 118 19.44 1.73 -3.33
N ASN A 119 20.09 2.90 -3.34
CA ASN A 119 19.46 4.16 -2.94
C ASN A 119 18.24 4.49 -3.81
N ALA A 120 18.33 4.29 -5.13
CA ALA A 120 17.22 4.53 -6.04
C ALA A 120 16.01 3.61 -5.74
N THR A 121 16.25 2.32 -5.49
CA THR A 121 15.17 1.39 -5.15
C THR A 121 14.54 1.69 -3.78
N ILE A 122 15.34 2.06 -2.77
CA ILE A 122 14.84 2.47 -1.45
C ILE A 122 13.95 3.72 -1.61
N LEU A 123 14.45 4.76 -2.26
CA LEU A 123 13.71 6.01 -2.42
C LEU A 123 12.43 5.83 -3.24
N PHE A 124 12.46 4.98 -4.27
CA PHE A 124 11.28 4.69 -5.08
C PHE A 124 10.21 3.92 -4.30
N GLU A 125 10.61 2.92 -3.50
CA GLU A 125 9.70 2.20 -2.61
C GLU A 125 9.10 3.15 -1.57
N VAL A 126 9.92 3.95 -0.89
CA VAL A 126 9.48 4.90 0.14
C VAL A 126 8.49 5.92 -0.44
N ALA A 127 8.81 6.53 -1.59
CA ALA A 127 7.96 7.55 -2.20
C ALA A 127 6.61 6.99 -2.66
N SER A 128 6.61 5.81 -3.31
CA SER A 128 5.39 5.17 -3.79
C SER A 128 4.56 4.59 -2.65
N GLY A 129 5.19 3.96 -1.67
CA GLY A 129 4.55 3.42 -0.46
C GLY A 129 3.93 4.50 0.40
N PHE A 130 4.64 5.60 0.65
CA PHE A 130 4.11 6.75 1.39
C PHE A 130 2.91 7.38 0.67
N THR A 131 2.98 7.53 -0.66
CA THR A 131 1.86 8.03 -1.46
C THR A 131 0.64 7.12 -1.36
N LEU A 132 0.83 5.80 -1.52
CA LEU A 132 -0.26 4.83 -1.40
C LEU A 132 -0.87 4.84 0.01
N MET A 133 -0.02 4.89 1.04
CA MET A 133 -0.43 4.98 2.45
C MET A 133 -1.37 6.16 2.67
N LEU A 134 -0.96 7.38 2.30
CA LEU A 134 -1.77 8.58 2.52
C LEU A 134 -3.10 8.52 1.77
N VAL A 135 -3.07 8.12 0.49
CA VAL A 135 -4.30 8.03 -0.33
C VAL A 135 -5.26 6.99 0.25
N ALA A 136 -4.77 5.82 0.65
CA ALA A 136 -5.59 4.78 1.25
C ALA A 136 -6.13 5.17 2.63
N ALA A 137 -5.33 5.82 3.47
CA ALA A 137 -5.74 6.32 4.79
C ALA A 137 -6.85 7.36 4.67
N VAL A 138 -6.69 8.37 3.80
CA VAL A 138 -7.72 9.40 3.56
C VAL A 138 -9.01 8.76 3.05
N ALA A 139 -8.91 7.78 2.12
CA ALA A 139 -10.07 7.07 1.61
C ALA A 139 -10.77 6.23 2.70
N ALA A 140 -10.01 5.60 3.60
CA ALA A 140 -10.55 4.84 4.73
C ALA A 140 -11.33 5.75 5.70
N THR A 141 -10.73 6.89 6.10
CA THR A 141 -11.35 7.85 7.02
C THR A 141 -12.64 8.41 6.46
N ARG A 142 -12.64 8.86 5.19
CA ARG A 142 -13.85 9.39 4.53
C ARG A 142 -15.00 8.38 4.52
N ARG A 143 -14.70 7.09 4.37
CA ARG A 143 -15.72 6.02 4.39
C ARG A 143 -16.17 5.66 5.80
N ALA A 144 -15.31 5.79 6.80
CA ALA A 144 -15.69 5.56 8.19
C ALA A 144 -16.63 6.66 8.72
N THR A 145 -16.41 7.91 8.32
CA THR A 145 -17.23 9.07 8.74
C THR A 145 -18.53 9.23 7.96
N ALA A 146 -18.67 8.59 6.80
CA ALA A 146 -19.88 8.62 5.98
C ALA A 146 -20.90 7.51 6.32
N ARG A 147 -20.61 6.71 7.34
CA ARG A 147 -21.53 5.72 7.93
C ARG A 147 -22.25 6.31 9.12
#